data_AF-A0A380KHM0-F1
#
_entry.id   AF-A0A380KHM0-F1
#
_cell.length_a   1.000
_cell.length_b   1.000
_cell.length_c   1.000
_cell.angle_alpha   90.00
_cell.angle_beta   90.00
_cell.angle_gamma   90.00
#
_symmetry.space_group_name_H-M   'P 1'
#
loop_
_entity.id
_entity.type
_entity.pdbx_description
1 polymer ?
#
loop_
_entity_poly.entity_id
_entity_poly.type
_entity_poly.pdbx_seq_one_letter_code
_entity_poly.pdbx_strand_id
1 'polypeptide(L)'
;MRKEQLELDYSYLRQMLSFAEEIENTLGKVKHYGIDIYDEMVVASLAMHIGQIGEQLDSRKLSSDIQRKYADLLPWSQIKRFRDKAYHHYGGTDSYEIVQIAIKDIPVLIENLQIIIRDVEKELDDY
;
A
#
# COMPACT_ATOMS: atom_id res chain seq x y z
N MET A 1 -3.30 -3.67 26.24
CA MET A 1 -2.47 -4.62 25.48
C MET A 1 -3.12 -5.07 24.17
N ARG A 2 -4.22 -5.87 24.16
CA ARG A 2 -4.82 -6.34 22.89
C ARG A 2 -5.55 -5.24 22.09
N LYS A 3 -6.33 -4.39 22.78
CA LYS A 3 -7.00 -3.22 22.17
C LYS A 3 -5.99 -2.21 21.59
N GLU A 4 -4.97 -1.84 22.38
CA GLU A 4 -3.91 -0.91 21.94
C GLU A 4 -3.16 -1.41 20.69
N GLN A 5 -2.84 -2.70 20.62
CA GLN A 5 -2.22 -3.27 19.42
C GLN A 5 -3.15 -3.20 18.21
N LEU A 6 -4.45 -3.46 18.39
CA LEU A 6 -5.45 -3.36 17.34
C LEU A 6 -5.64 -1.92 16.84
N GLU A 7 -5.57 -0.92 17.73
CA GLU A 7 -5.58 0.50 17.38
C GLU A 7 -4.35 0.88 16.55
N LEU A 8 -3.16 0.38 16.91
CA LEU A 8 -1.94 0.57 16.11
C LEU A 8 -2.07 -0.08 14.74
N ASP A 9 -2.54 -1.33 14.68
CA ASP A 9 -2.75 -2.04 13.42
C ASP A 9 -3.75 -1.31 12.51
N TYR A 10 -4.86 -0.83 13.07
CA TYR A 10 -5.81 0.02 12.35
C TYR A 10 -5.13 1.25 11.77
N SER A 11 -4.29 1.93 12.55
CA SER A 11 -3.56 3.12 12.07
C SER A 11 -2.60 2.80 10.91
N TYR A 12 -1.93 1.64 10.92
CA TYR A 12 -1.05 1.21 9.83
C TYR A 12 -1.83 0.84 8.57
N LEU A 13 -2.95 0.14 8.72
CA LEU A 13 -3.84 -0.17 7.60
C LEU A 13 -4.39 1.09 6.94
N ARG A 14 -4.80 2.09 7.74
CA ARG A 14 -5.26 3.40 7.25
C ARG A 14 -4.15 4.17 6.52
N GLN A 15 -2.91 4.10 7.00
CA GLN A 15 -1.75 4.68 6.30
C GLN A 15 -1.51 3.98 4.95
N MET A 16 -1.55 2.65 4.90
CA MET A 16 -1.44 1.91 3.62
C MET A 16 -2.52 2.35 2.63
N LEU A 17 -3.77 2.46 3.09
CA LEU A 17 -4.88 2.91 2.25
C LEU A 17 -4.65 4.33 1.73
N SER A 18 -4.21 5.27 2.58
CA SER A 18 -3.94 6.65 2.17
C SER A 18 -2.83 6.73 1.11
N PHE A 19 -1.75 5.95 1.24
CA PHE A 19 -0.70 5.91 0.20
C PHE A 19 -1.20 5.30 -1.11
N ALA A 20 -2.07 4.28 -1.04
CA ALA A 20 -2.69 3.69 -2.20
C ALA A 20 -3.63 4.67 -2.92
N GLU A 21 -4.40 5.47 -2.18
CA GLU A 21 -5.26 6.52 -2.73
C GLU A 21 -4.46 7.66 -3.38
N GLU A 22 -3.27 8.00 -2.85
CA GLU A 22 -2.39 8.99 -3.50
C GLU A 22 -1.80 8.48 -4.83
N ILE A 23 -1.63 7.17 -4.98
CA ILE A 23 -1.26 6.55 -6.26
C ILE A 23 -2.40 6.75 -7.28
N GLU A 24 -3.64 6.43 -6.91
CA GLU A 24 -4.81 6.65 -7.77
C GLU A 24 -4.98 8.13 -8.13
N ASN A 25 -4.78 9.04 -7.18
CA ASN A 25 -4.78 10.49 -7.41
C ASN A 25 -3.71 10.91 -8.43
N THR A 26 -2.51 10.35 -8.32
CA THR A 26 -1.41 10.58 -9.27
C THR A 26 -1.77 10.09 -10.66
N LEU A 27 -2.31 8.87 -10.79
CA LEU A 27 -2.79 8.33 -12.06
C LEU A 27 -3.93 9.18 -12.67
N GLY A 28 -4.82 9.69 -11.82
CA GLY A 28 -5.88 10.63 -12.22
C GLY A 28 -5.32 11.92 -12.82
N LYS A 29 -4.29 12.51 -12.20
CA LYS A 29 -3.60 13.70 -12.72
C LYS A 29 -2.87 13.41 -14.04
N VAL A 30 -2.17 12.28 -14.13
CA VAL A 30 -1.49 11.83 -15.36
C VAL A 30 -2.47 11.81 -16.53
N LYS A 31 -3.62 11.16 -16.34
CA LYS A 31 -4.69 11.09 -17.34
C LYS A 31 -5.29 12.46 -17.66
N HIS A 32 -5.57 13.27 -16.64
CA HIS A 32 -6.24 14.56 -16.81
C HIS A 32 -5.37 15.57 -17.57
N TYR A 33 -4.07 15.60 -17.30
CA TYR A 33 -3.13 16.54 -17.92
C TYR A 33 -2.40 15.96 -19.14
N GLY A 34 -2.59 14.68 -19.47
CA GLY A 34 -1.91 14.03 -20.59
C GLY A 34 -0.41 13.87 -20.39
N ILE A 35 0.02 13.67 -19.14
CA ILE A 35 1.43 13.42 -18.79
C ILE A 35 1.78 11.98 -19.22
N ASP A 36 3.02 11.74 -19.65
CA ASP A 36 3.50 10.38 -19.85
C ASP A 36 3.55 9.63 -18.51
N ILE A 37 2.93 8.46 -18.43
CA ILE A 37 2.94 7.65 -17.20
C ILE A 37 4.35 7.15 -16.84
N TYR A 38 5.27 7.14 -17.81
CA TYR A 38 6.68 6.82 -17.62
C TYR A 38 7.57 8.04 -17.39
N ASP A 39 6.98 9.24 -17.27
CA ASP A 39 7.70 10.43 -16.83
C ASP A 39 8.42 10.16 -15.50
N GLU A 40 9.66 10.63 -15.38
CA GLU A 40 10.52 10.35 -14.24
C GLU A 40 9.89 10.80 -12.92
N MET A 41 9.21 11.95 -12.91
CA MET A 41 8.55 12.47 -11.70
C MET A 41 7.33 11.64 -11.33
N VAL A 42 6.58 11.16 -12.33
CA VAL A 42 5.44 10.25 -12.11
C VAL A 42 5.93 8.94 -11.52
N VAL A 43 6.90 8.30 -12.15
CA VAL A 43 7.46 7.02 -11.69
C VAL A 43 8.06 7.15 -10.29
N ALA A 44 8.80 8.23 -10.02
CA ALA A 44 9.36 8.48 -8.68
C ALA A 44 8.25 8.64 -7.62
N SER A 45 7.16 9.35 -7.95
CA SER A 45 6.01 9.50 -7.06
C SER A 45 5.32 8.16 -6.80
N LEU A 46 5.06 7.37 -7.84
CA LEU A 46 4.46 6.04 -7.71
C LEU A 46 5.34 5.11 -6.85
N ALA A 47 6.64 5.05 -7.15
CA ALA A 47 7.60 4.24 -6.42
C ALA A 47 7.65 4.62 -4.93
N MET A 48 7.64 5.92 -4.62
CA MET A 48 7.64 6.40 -3.22
C MET A 48 6.45 5.85 -2.43
N HIS A 49 5.23 6.03 -2.95
CA HIS A 49 4.02 5.57 -2.26
C HIS A 49 3.95 4.03 -2.18
N ILE A 50 4.34 3.32 -3.24
CA ILE A 50 4.46 1.85 -3.26
C ILE A 50 5.42 1.38 -2.15
N GLY A 51 6.56 2.04 -2.02
CA GLY A 51 7.53 1.75 -0.96
C GLY A 51 6.97 2.00 0.45
N GLN A 52 6.25 3.11 0.63
CA GLN A 52 5.62 3.47 1.91
C GLN A 52 4.52 2.49 2.34
N ILE A 53 3.80 1.88 1.39
CA ILE A 53 2.85 0.79 1.65
C ILE A 53 3.61 -0.43 2.19
N GLY A 54 4.66 -0.88 1.49
CA GLY A 54 5.45 -2.04 1.91
C GLY A 54 6.13 -1.84 3.27
N GLU A 55 6.54 -0.60 3.56
CA GLU A 55 7.16 -0.19 4.82
C GLU A 55 6.22 -0.32 6.03
N GLN A 56 4.90 -0.43 5.86
CA GLN A 56 3.97 -0.73 6.97
C GLN A 56 4.02 -2.20 7.43
N LEU A 57 4.69 -3.07 6.65
CA LEU A 57 4.86 -4.50 6.93
C LEU A 57 6.24 -4.84 7.55
N ASP A 58 6.97 -3.82 8.03
CA ASP A 58 8.13 -4.03 8.91
C ASP A 58 7.71 -4.81 10.16
N SER A 59 8.60 -5.66 10.68
CA SER A 59 8.33 -6.51 11.86
C SER A 59 7.93 -5.74 13.12
N ARG A 60 8.13 -4.43 13.16
CA ARG A 60 7.77 -3.55 14.28
C ARG A 60 6.46 -2.77 14.07
N LYS A 61 5.77 -2.99 12.96
CA LYS A 61 4.53 -2.26 12.61
C LYS A 61 3.33 -3.20 12.56
N LEU A 62 2.68 -3.37 11.40
CA LEU A 62 1.47 -4.16 11.28
C LEU A 62 1.68 -5.55 11.86
N SER A 63 0.87 -5.91 12.85
CA SER A 63 1.08 -7.12 13.63
C SER A 63 0.98 -8.38 12.77
N SER A 64 1.68 -9.42 13.21
CA SER A 64 1.59 -10.73 12.58
C SER A 64 0.19 -11.36 12.71
N ASP A 65 -0.61 -10.91 13.70
CA ASP A 65 -1.95 -11.41 13.94
C ASP A 65 -2.91 -10.96 12.84
N ILE A 66 -2.86 -9.68 12.47
CA ILE A 66 -3.60 -9.14 11.32
C ILE A 66 -3.15 -9.79 10.01
N GLN A 67 -1.84 -9.91 9.80
CA GLN A 67 -1.32 -10.54 8.58
C GLN A 67 -1.80 -11.99 8.45
N ARG A 68 -1.86 -12.76 9.55
CA ARG A 68 -2.41 -14.12 9.53
C ARG A 68 -3.93 -14.14 9.34
N LYS A 69 -4.68 -13.26 10.02
CA LYS A 69 -6.15 -13.20 9.95
C LYS A 69 -6.65 -12.96 8.52
N TYR A 70 -5.92 -12.17 7.72
CA TYR A 70 -6.34 -11.80 6.37
C TYR A 70 -5.36 -12.28 5.28
N ALA A 71 -4.63 -13.37 5.52
CA ALA A 71 -3.70 -13.93 4.55
C ALA A 71 -4.38 -14.41 3.25
N ASP A 72 -5.67 -14.75 3.31
CA ASP A 72 -6.46 -15.15 2.14
C ASP A 72 -6.91 -13.97 1.27
N LEU A 73 -6.94 -12.75 1.83
CA LEU A 73 -7.31 -11.53 1.10
C LEU A 73 -6.09 -10.85 0.47
N LEU A 74 -4.97 -10.79 1.20
CA LEU A 74 -3.78 -10.04 0.77
C LEU A 74 -2.51 -10.89 0.83
N PRO A 75 -1.70 -10.89 -0.25
CA PRO A 75 -0.40 -11.55 -0.26
C PRO A 75 0.65 -10.66 0.44
N TRP A 76 0.59 -10.55 1.77
CA TRP A 76 1.43 -9.67 2.58
C TRP A 76 2.93 -9.76 2.27
N SER A 77 3.44 -10.97 2.03
CA SER A 77 4.85 -11.19 1.69
C SER A 77 5.25 -10.52 0.37
N GLN A 78 4.34 -10.47 -0.61
CA GLN A 78 4.57 -9.79 -1.89
C GLN A 78 4.51 -8.27 -1.72
N ILE A 79 3.53 -7.78 -0.97
CA ILE A 79 3.38 -6.34 -0.67
C ILE A 79 4.61 -5.82 0.09
N LYS A 80 5.17 -6.62 1.00
CA LYS A 80 6.39 -6.23 1.73
C LYS A 80 7.57 -5.96 0.80
N ARG A 81 7.66 -6.69 -0.33
CA ARG A 81 8.71 -6.48 -1.34
C ARG A 81 8.57 -5.18 -2.11
N PHE A 82 7.43 -4.49 -2.01
CA PHE A 82 7.24 -3.16 -2.62
C PHE A 82 8.26 -2.14 -2.11
N ARG A 83 8.63 -2.24 -0.83
CA ARG A 83 9.71 -1.43 -0.25
C ARG A 83 11.00 -1.62 -1.03
N ASP A 84 11.41 -2.87 -1.24
CA ASP A 84 12.67 -3.19 -1.89
C ASP A 84 12.64 -2.72 -3.36
N LYS A 85 11.51 -2.91 -4.07
CA LYS A 85 11.31 -2.40 -5.42
C LYS A 85 11.50 -0.89 -5.49
N ALA A 86 10.80 -0.13 -4.65
CA ALA A 86 10.88 1.33 -4.58
C ALA A 86 12.33 1.86 -4.46
N TYR A 87 13.16 1.23 -3.62
CA TYR A 87 14.55 1.68 -3.40
C TYR A 87 15.54 1.22 -4.48
N HIS A 88 15.20 0.23 -5.30
CA HIS A 88 16.04 -0.21 -6.41
C HIS A 88 15.83 0.63 -7.70
N HIS A 89 14.79 1.47 -7.79
CA HIS A 89 14.51 2.32 -8.97
C HIS A 89 15.39 3.56 -9.13
N TYR A 90 16.26 3.92 -8.15
CA TYR A 90 17.18 5.05 -8.30
C TYR A 90 18.21 4.88 -9.45
N GLY A 91 18.24 3.74 -10.14
CA GLY A 91 19.08 3.46 -11.32
C GLY A 91 18.34 3.30 -12.66
N GLY A 92 17.05 3.64 -12.76
CA GLY A 92 16.32 3.74 -14.04
C GLY A 92 15.91 2.42 -14.73
N THR A 93 16.09 1.25 -14.10
CA THR A 93 15.95 -0.05 -14.80
C THR A 93 14.55 -0.68 -14.71
N ASP A 94 13.59 -0.10 -13.99
CA ASP A 94 12.33 -0.83 -13.71
C ASP A 94 11.05 0.03 -13.55
N SER A 95 10.97 1.15 -14.27
CA SER A 95 9.76 2.00 -14.33
C SER A 95 8.51 1.25 -14.80
N TYR A 96 8.70 0.22 -15.65
CA TYR A 96 7.61 -0.63 -16.11
C TYR A 96 6.94 -1.36 -14.96
N GLU A 97 7.69 -2.02 -14.08
CA GLU A 97 7.11 -2.74 -12.96
C GLU A 97 6.37 -1.83 -12.00
N ILE A 98 6.91 -0.63 -11.69
CA ILE A 98 6.23 0.37 -10.85
C ILE A 98 4.88 0.77 -11.44
N VAL A 99 4.86 1.09 -12.73
CA VAL A 99 3.63 1.45 -13.41
C VAL A 99 2.66 0.27 -13.37
N GLN A 100 3.11 -0.97 -13.63
CA GLN A 100 2.25 -2.15 -13.56
C GLN A 100 1.65 -2.37 -12.16
N ILE A 101 2.44 -2.24 -11.10
CA ILE A 101 1.94 -2.33 -9.72
C ILE A 101 0.87 -1.25 -9.50
N ALA A 102 1.16 -0.01 -9.88
CA ALA A 102 0.23 1.11 -9.72
C ALA A 102 -1.10 0.89 -10.45
N ILE A 103 -1.09 0.37 -11.69
CA ILE A 103 -2.33 0.23 -12.47
C ILE A 103 -3.10 -1.07 -12.21
N LYS A 104 -2.44 -2.13 -11.73
CA LYS A 104 -3.05 -3.46 -11.58
C LYS A 104 -3.25 -3.87 -10.12
N ASP A 105 -2.23 -3.67 -9.28
CA ASP A 105 -2.21 -4.22 -7.93
C ASP A 105 -2.81 -3.24 -6.92
N ILE A 106 -2.60 -1.94 -7.10
CA ILE A 106 -3.09 -0.91 -6.16
C ILE A 106 -4.62 -0.84 -6.07
N PRO A 107 -5.40 -0.89 -7.18
CA PRO A 107 -6.86 -0.92 -7.08
C PRO A 107 -7.37 -2.10 -6.23
N VAL A 108 -6.80 -3.29 -6.46
CA VAL A 108 -7.15 -4.51 -5.70
C VAL A 108 -6.73 -4.40 -4.23
N LEU A 109 -5.57 -3.77 -3.97
CA LEU A 109 -5.12 -3.51 -2.60
C LEU A 109 -6.09 -2.57 -1.86
N ILE A 110 -6.56 -1.51 -2.51
CA ILE A 110 -7.52 -0.56 -1.92
C ILE A 110 -8.80 -1.28 -1.48
N GLU A 111 -9.40 -2.08 -2.38
CA GLU A 111 -10.64 -2.81 -2.09
C GLU A 111 -10.47 -3.74 -0.88
N ASN A 112 -9.38 -4.51 -0.84
CA ASN A 112 -9.09 -5.43 0.23
C ASN A 112 -8.75 -4.72 1.55
N LEU A 113 -7.98 -3.62 1.52
CA LEU A 113 -7.71 -2.81 2.70
C LEU A 113 -9.00 -2.23 3.29
N GLN A 114 -9.92 -1.74 2.45
CA GLN A 114 -11.22 -1.24 2.92
C GLN A 114 -12.08 -2.33 3.57
N ILE A 115 -12.01 -3.58 3.12
CA ILE A 115 -12.66 -4.72 3.79
C ILE A 115 -12.04 -4.95 5.16
N ILE A 116 -10.71 -5.04 5.22
CA ILE A 116 -9.96 -5.31 6.46
C ILE A 116 -10.18 -4.19 7.49
N ILE A 117 -10.07 -2.93 7.08
CA ILE A 117 -10.25 -1.76 7.95
C ILE A 117 -11.64 -1.76 8.56
N ARG A 118 -12.69 -2.06 7.78
CA ARG A 118 -14.07 -2.13 8.31
C ARG A 118 -14.26 -3.27 9.31
N ASP A 119 -13.59 -4.40 9.12
CA ASP A 119 -13.65 -5.51 10.10
C ASP A 119 -12.91 -5.16 11.39
N VAL A 120 -11.72 -4.54 11.29
CA VAL A 120 -10.94 -4.07 12.44
C VAL A 120 -11.66 -2.96 13.20
N GLU A 121 -12.33 -2.03 12.50
CA GLU A 121 -13.12 -0.96 13.11
C GLU A 121 -14.27 -1.51 13.95
N LYS A 122 -15.00 -2.50 13.42
CA LYS A 122 -16.05 -3.20 14.20
C LYS A 122 -15.48 -3.92 15.41
N GLU A 123 -14.34 -4.61 15.25
CA GLU A 123 -13.68 -5.28 16.37
C GLU A 123 -13.27 -4.28 17.46
N LEU A 124 -12.82 -3.08 17.09
CA LEU A 124 -12.50 -1.99 18.03
C LEU A 124 -13.72 -1.39 18.73
N ASP A 125 -14.85 -1.27 18.02
CA ASP A 125 -16.12 -0.78 18.58
C ASP A 125 -16.72 -1.75 19.61
N ASP A 126 -16.45 -3.05 19.45
CA ASP A 126 -16.90 -4.11 20.37
C ASP A 126 -16.01 -4.25 21.64
N TYR A 127 -14.90 -3.51 21.75
CA TYR A 127 -13.99 -3.50 22.92
C TYR A 127 -14.35 -2.47 23.99
#